data_AF-A0A0Q4Y876-F1
#
_entry.id   AF-A0A0Q4Y876-F1
#
_cell.length_a   1.000
_cell.length_b   1.000
_cell.length_c   1.000
_cell.angle_alpha   90.00
_cell.angle_beta   90.00
_cell.angle_gamma   90.00
#
_symmetry.space_group_name_H-M   'P 1'
#
loop_
_entity.id
_entity.type
_entity.pdbx_description
1 polymer ?
#
loop_
_entity_poly.entity_id
_entity_poly.type
_entity_poly.pdbx_seq_one_letter_code
_entity_poly.pdbx_strand_id
1 'polypeptide(L)' 'MQSYNVFCLKSVSGLCCAVPESRAVPSFLSGRNWAFSGRLSDEAEAPADFDERAATTAVRFNGFYLFETMDQRFN' A
#
# COMPACT_ATOMS: atom_id res chain seq x y z
N MET A 1 3.14 -14.39 2.12
CA MET A 1 2.58 -13.03 2.11
C MET A 1 1.07 -13.02 2.07
N GLN A 2 0.46 -12.01 2.68
CA GLN A 2 -0.96 -11.66 2.51
C GLN A 2 -1.09 -10.74 1.28
N SER A 3 -2.21 -10.84 0.54
CA SER A 3 -2.44 -9.94 -0.60
C SER A 3 -2.86 -8.54 -0.13
N TYR A 4 -2.25 -7.51 -0.71
CA TYR A 4 -2.52 -6.11 -0.41
C TYR A 4 -3.02 -5.36 -1.64
N ASN A 5 -4.07 -4.56 -1.46
CA ASN A 5 -4.46 -3.51 -2.39
C ASN A 5 -3.59 -2.27 -2.10
N VAL A 6 -2.90 -1.76 -3.11
CA VAL A 6 -2.02 -0.60 -2.99
C VAL A 6 -2.69 0.63 -3.58
N PHE A 7 -2.71 1.70 -2.80
CA PHE A 7 -3.18 3.01 -3.20
C PHE A 7 -2.04 4.00 -3.10
N CYS A 8 -1.79 4.82 -4.12
CA CYS A 8 -0.74 5.83 -4.08
C CYS A 8 -1.31 7.25 -4.15
N LEU A 9 -0.60 8.19 -3.50
CA LEU A 9 -1.03 9.56 -3.36
C LEU A 9 -0.72 10.33 -4.65
N LYS A 10 -1.74 10.85 -5.32
CA LYS A 10 -1.61 11.59 -6.59
C LYS A 10 -0.75 12.85 -6.50
N SER A 11 -0.67 13.46 -5.32
CA SER A 11 0.06 14.71 -5.11
C SER A 11 1.53 14.50 -4.72
N VAL A 12 1.89 13.31 -4.21
CA VAL A 12 3.26 13.00 -3.77
C VAL A 12 3.66 11.69 -4.41
N SER A 13 4.53 11.82 -5.40
CA SER A 13 5.15 10.70 -6.07
C SER A 13 5.83 9.77 -5.08
N GLY A 14 5.49 8.47 -5.15
CA GLY A 14 6.11 7.43 -4.34
C GLY A 14 5.45 7.17 -2.98
N LEU A 15 4.53 8.01 -2.50
CA LEU A 15 3.82 7.70 -1.25
C LEU A 15 2.66 6.75 -1.51
N CYS A 16 2.74 5.55 -0.94
CA CYS A 16 1.76 4.48 -1.14
C CYS A 16 1.22 3.91 0.18
N CYS A 17 0.05 3.30 0.10
CA CYS A 17 -0.67 2.70 1.20
C CYS A 17 -1.14 1.30 0.80
N ALA A 18 -0.62 0.29 1.49
CA ALA A 18 -1.02 -1.11 1.35
C ALA A 18 -2.13 -1.44 2.36
N VAL A 19 -3.25 -1.95 1.86
CA VAL A 19 -4.39 -2.40 2.65
C VAL A 19 -4.63 -3.88 2.35
N PRO A 20 -4.68 -4.77 3.35
CA PRO A 20 -5.02 -6.17 3.12
C PRO A 20 -6.36 -6.32 2.41
N GLU A 21 -6.46 -7.24 1.45
CA GLU A 21 -7.74 -7.54 0.80
C GLU A 21 -8.82 -8.04 1.77
N SER A 22 -8.38 -8.66 2.88
CA SER A 22 -9.26 -9.14 3.95
C SER A 22 -9.85 -8.02 4.81
N ARG A 23 -9.49 -6.75 4.57
CA ARG A 23 -9.93 -5.59 5.35
C ARG A 23 -10.60 -4.52 4.50
N ALA A 24 -11.52 -3.81 5.14
CA ALA A 24 -12.16 -2.65 4.54
C ALA A 24 -11.12 -1.56 4.26
N VAL A 25 -11.24 -0.95 3.07
CA VAL A 25 -10.38 0.18 2.67
C VAL A 25 -10.68 1.37 3.59
N PRO A 26 -9.67 1.95 4.27
CA PRO A 26 -9.85 3.14 5.07
C PRO A 26 -10.46 4.30 4.27
N SER A 27 -11.38 5.04 4.89
CA SER A 27 -12.12 6.13 4.23
C SER A 27 -11.24 7.24 3.69
N PHE A 28 -10.05 7.48 4.27
CA PHE A 28 -9.11 8.47 3.78
C PHE A 28 -8.53 8.12 2.40
N LEU A 29 -8.43 6.82 2.07
CA LEU A 29 -8.00 6.33 0.76
C LEU A 29 -9.12 6.41 -0.29
N SER A 30 -10.38 6.48 0.14
CA SER A 30 -11.51 6.74 -0.75
C SER A 30 -11.61 8.20 -1.19
N GLY A 31 -10.76 9.09 -0.66
CA GLY A 31 -10.68 10.49 -1.05
C GLY A 31 -10.09 10.70 -2.45
N ARG A 32 -10.29 11.89 -3.04
CA ARG A 32 -9.81 12.24 -4.39
C ARG A 32 -8.29 12.17 -4.56
N ASN A 33 -7.54 12.20 -3.47
CA ASN A 33 -6.09 12.32 -3.48
C ASN A 33 -5.37 10.98 -3.65
N TRP A 34 -6.03 9.86 -3.38
CA TRP A 34 -5.44 8.53 -3.52
C TRP A 34 -5.98 7.85 -4.79
N ALA A 35 -5.12 7.08 -5.46
CA ALA A 35 -5.46 6.27 -6.62
C ALA A 35 -5.11 4.82 -6.32
N PHE A 36 -5.96 3.88 -6.76
CA PHE A 36 -5.59 2.47 -6.74
C PHE A 36 -4.52 2.20 -7.79
N SER A 37 -3.32 1.81 -7.35
CA SER A 37 -2.16 1.60 -8.22
C SER A 37 -1.92 0.13 -8.54
N GLY A 38 -2.58 -0.78 -7.82
CA GLY A 38 -2.50 -2.20 -8.11
C GLY A 38 -2.61 -3.07 -6.86
N ARG A 39 -2.16 -4.32 -7.01
CA ARG A 39 -2.20 -5.33 -5.97
C ARG A 39 -0.81 -5.92 -5.79
N LEU A 40 -0.45 -6.20 -4.54
CA LEU A 40 0.71 -6.98 -4.17
C LEU A 40 0.23 -8.34 -3.71
N SER A 41 0.33 -9.32 -4.59
CA SER A 41 -0.10 -10.69 -4.35
C SER A 41 1.09 -11.59 -3.97
N ASP A 42 2.27 -11.24 -4.48
CA ASP A 42 3.49 -12.01 -4.38
C ASP A 42 4.67 -11.12 -3.94
N GLU A 43 5.68 -11.74 -3.35
CA GLU A 43 6.94 -11.12 -2.90
C GLU A 43 7.71 -10.55 -4.08
N ALA A 44 7.58 -11.17 -5.26
CA ALA A 44 8.15 -10.69 -6.51
C ALA A 44 7.47 -9.41 -7.06
N GLU A 45 6.22 -9.13 -6.66
CA GLU A 45 5.49 -7.92 -7.09
C GLU A 45 5.77 -6.73 -6.18
N ALA A 46 6.18 -6.98 -4.93
CA ALA A 46 6.45 -5.96 -3.95
C ALA A 46 7.63 -5.07 -4.38
N PRO A 47 7.53 -3.74 -4.20
CA PRO A 47 8.69 -2.86 -4.32
C PRO A 47 9.82 -3.31 -3.40
N ALA A 48 11.07 -3.07 -3.79
CA ALA A 48 12.22 -3.37 -2.93
C ALA A 48 12.15 -2.66 -1.57
N ASP A 49 11.50 -1.49 -1.54
CA ASP A 49 11.29 -0.67 -0.33
C ASP A 49 10.13 -1.17 0.54
N PHE A 50 9.39 -2.21 0.11
CA PHE A 50 8.28 -2.78 0.87
C PHE A 50 8.79 -3.74 1.95
N ASP A 51 8.77 -3.28 3.20
CA ASP A 51 9.08 -4.11 4.36
C ASP A 51 7.84 -4.91 4.84
N GLU A 52 7.83 -6.22 4.62
CA GLU A 52 6.74 -7.12 5.03
C GLU A 52 6.54 -7.17 6.56
N ARG A 53 7.62 -7.04 7.34
CA ARG A 53 7.53 -7.08 8.82
C ARG A 53 6.90 -5.80 9.34
N ALA A 54 7.31 -4.65 8.77
CA ALA A 54 6.68 -3.37 9.05
C ALA A 54 5.21 -3.39 8.61
N ALA A 55 4.91 -3.93 7.43
CA ALA A 55 3.55 -4.07 6.92
C ALA A 55 2.67 -4.90 7.86
N THR A 56 3.14 -6.08 8.29
CA THR A 56 2.42 -6.94 9.23
C THR A 56 2.12 -6.23 10.54
N THR A 57 3.09 -5.49 11.07
CA THR A 57 2.94 -4.74 12.32
C THR A 57 1.97 -3.58 12.15
N ALA A 58 2.16 -2.73 11.15
CA ALA A 58 1.32 -1.57 10.88
C ALA A 58 -0.12 -1.98 10.60
N VAL A 59 -0.33 -3.03 9.80
CA VAL A 59 -1.64 -3.60 9.54
C VAL A 59 -2.26 -4.06 10.84
N ARG A 60 -1.55 -4.81 11.70
CA ARG A 60 -2.11 -5.27 12.98
C ARG A 60 -2.67 -4.13 13.85
N PHE A 61 -1.99 -2.98 13.89
CA PHE A 61 -2.38 -1.84 14.74
C PHE A 61 -3.32 -0.83 14.05
N ASN A 62 -3.09 -0.53 12.78
CA ASN A 62 -3.75 0.56 12.06
C ASN A 62 -4.77 0.07 11.03
N GLY A 63 -4.71 -1.19 10.62
CA GLY A 63 -5.52 -1.73 9.53
C GLY A 63 -4.88 -1.60 8.14
N PHE A 64 -3.83 -0.80 8.01
CA PHE A 64 -3.12 -0.50 6.75
C PHE A 64 -1.63 -0.26 7.03
N TYR A 65 -0.83 -0.23 5.95
CA TYR A 65 0.59 0.09 5.98
C TYR A 65 0.88 1.24 5.02
N LEU A 66 1.55 2.29 5.50
CA LEU A 66 1.98 3.43 4.69
C LEU A 66 3.48 3.31 4.45
N PHE A 67 3.92 3.47 3.22
CA PHE A 67 5.32 3.39 2.84
C PHE A 67 5.61 4.30 1.65
N GLU A 68 6.86 4.72 1.54
CA GLU A 68 7.37 5.41 0.36
C GLU A 68 8.11 4.40 -0.52
N THR A 69 7.95 4.51 -1.83
CA THR A 69 8.61 3.68 -2.83
C THR A 69 9.12 4.55 -3.96
N MET A 70 10.32 4.24 -4.45
CA MET A 70 10.86 4.87 -5.66
C MET A 70 10.47 4.11 -6.93
N ASP A 71 9.68 3.06 -6.80
CA ASP A 71 9.23 2.23 -7.91
C ASP A 71 8.21 2.99 -8.77
N GLN A 72 8.59 3.26 -10.02
CA GLN A 72 7.78 4.00 -10.98
C GLN A 72 6.47 3.28 -11.36
N ARG A 73 6.32 1.98 -11.03
CA ARG A 73 5.06 1.25 -11.20
C ARG A 73 3.95 1.77 -10.30
N PHE A 74 4.31 2.42 -9.20
CA PHE A 74 3.38 2.89 -8.16
C PHE A 74 3.30 4.42 -8.08
N ASN A 75 3.74 5.11 -9.14
CA ASN A 75 3.81 6.57 -9.22
C ASN A 75 2.70 7.14 -10.11
#